data_AF-A0A8T4XR79-F1
#
_entry.id   AF-A0A8T4XR79-F1
#
_cell.length_a   1.000
_cell.length_b   1.000
_cell.length_c   1.000
_cell.angle_alpha   90.00
_cell.angle_beta   90.00
_cell.angle_gamma   90.00
#
_symmetry.space_group_name_H-M   'P 1'
#
loop_
_entity.id
_entity.type
_entity.pdbx_description
1 polymer ?
#
loop_
_entity_poly.entity_id
_entity_poly.type
_entity_poly.pdbx_seq_one_letter_code
_entity_poly.pdbx_strand_id
1 'polypeptide(L)'
;MKRIATFIVTTVAFLLCLSLAYAEAQVGVKVGDWIKYELTVNGAPPPSDMPQWVKAECIAVTGTNATFRMTMHMSNGEDHVETWTIDVATGSGNAVFQVVVPANLETGNTVKVTGFGSVIIAGEATGTYAGASRTYVYASITKEDGQYNYRWDKQTGILLEVSVTQGSASIACKATSTNIWQSSPNLPPSLPNLSNLPIETLSISISAIAAVAIVATAVIYTRHKRS
;
A
#
# COMPACT_ATOMS: atom_id res chain seq x y z
N MET A 1 -33.53 -12.48 34.35
CA MET A 1 -32.59 -13.38 33.65
C MET A 1 -32.63 -13.24 32.13
N LYS A 2 -33.76 -13.48 31.44
CA LYS A 2 -33.84 -13.36 29.97
C LYS A 2 -33.40 -11.98 29.44
N ARG A 3 -33.82 -10.89 30.11
CA ARG A 3 -33.49 -9.51 29.73
C ARG A 3 -31.99 -9.14 29.82
N ILE A 4 -31.24 -9.78 30.72
CA ILE A 4 -29.80 -9.50 30.92
C ILE A 4 -28.96 -10.30 29.92
N ALA A 5 -29.34 -11.55 29.62
CA ALA A 5 -28.69 -12.34 28.59
C ALA A 5 -28.85 -11.70 27.19
N THR A 6 -30.02 -11.13 26.89
CA THR A 6 -30.25 -10.40 25.64
C THR A 6 -29.33 -9.18 25.52
N PHE A 7 -29.14 -8.43 26.61
CA PHE A 7 -28.30 -7.22 26.61
C PHE A 7 -26.81 -7.52 26.38
N ILE A 8 -26.30 -8.62 26.95
CA ILE A 8 -24.91 -9.06 26.77
C ILE A 8 -24.69 -9.53 25.33
N VAL A 9 -25.62 -10.32 24.76
CA VAL A 9 -25.52 -10.79 23.37
C VAL A 9 -25.56 -9.64 22.37
N THR A 10 -26.41 -8.63 22.58
CA THR A 10 -26.44 -7.44 21.70
C THR A 10 -25.17 -6.60 21.81
N THR A 11 -24.59 -6.48 23.00
CA THR A 11 -23.35 -5.70 23.20
C THR A 11 -22.15 -6.39 22.56
N VAL A 12 -22.05 -7.72 22.68
CA VAL A 12 -21.00 -8.53 22.03
C VAL A 12 -21.18 -8.55 20.51
N ALA A 13 -22.42 -8.65 20.00
CA ALA A 13 -22.69 -8.57 18.57
C ALA A 13 -22.38 -7.17 18.00
N PHE A 14 -22.64 -6.09 18.74
CA PHE A 14 -22.28 -4.73 18.34
C PHE A 14 -20.76 -4.51 18.33
N LEU A 15 -20.04 -5.06 19.32
CA LEU A 15 -18.57 -5.06 19.36
C LEU A 15 -17.94 -5.92 18.24
N LEU A 16 -18.55 -7.05 17.88
CA LEU A 16 -18.14 -7.86 16.72
C LEU A 16 -18.45 -7.15 15.39
N CYS A 17 -19.58 -6.45 15.27
CA CYS A 17 -19.91 -5.64 14.10
C CYS A 17 -18.97 -4.43 13.95
N LEU A 18 -18.48 -3.86 15.04
CA LEU A 18 -17.44 -2.82 15.02
C LEU A 18 -16.07 -3.35 14.58
N SER A 19 -15.80 -4.65 14.76
CA SER A 19 -14.57 -5.29 14.28
C SER A 19 -14.57 -5.62 12.78
N LEU A 20 -15.74 -5.56 12.12
CA LEU A 20 -15.85 -5.45 10.65
C LEU A 20 -15.64 -3.99 10.20
N ALA A 21 -14.74 -3.28 10.87
CA ALA A 21 -14.25 -2.00 10.40
C ALA A 21 -13.59 -2.25 9.04
N TYR A 22 -14.28 -1.83 7.98
CA TYR A 22 -13.69 -1.64 6.67
C TYR A 22 -12.42 -0.84 6.91
N ALA A 23 -11.25 -1.44 6.68
CA ALA A 23 -10.00 -0.72 6.77
C ALA A 23 -10.10 0.41 5.74
N GLU A 24 -10.36 1.63 6.21
CA GLU A 24 -10.50 2.78 5.36
C GLU A 24 -9.22 2.90 4.53
N ALA A 25 -9.35 3.04 3.21
CA ALA A 25 -8.20 3.07 2.33
C ALA A 25 -7.26 4.21 2.77
N GLN A 26 -6.03 3.87 3.16
CA GLN A 26 -5.10 4.85 3.72
C GLN A 26 -4.12 5.34 2.65
N VAL A 27 -3.91 6.65 2.58
CA VAL A 27 -2.80 7.23 1.82
C VAL A 27 -1.54 7.11 2.68
N GLY A 28 -0.55 6.34 2.21
CA GLY A 28 0.68 6.09 2.98
C GLY A 28 1.82 7.09 2.74
N VAL A 29 1.69 7.96 1.75
CA VAL A 29 2.62 9.08 1.50
C VAL A 29 2.13 10.37 2.17
N LYS A 30 3.04 11.30 2.44
CA LYS A 30 2.76 12.62 3.01
C LYS A 30 3.15 13.74 2.06
N VAL A 31 2.61 14.93 2.31
CA VAL A 31 3.02 16.14 1.59
C VAL A 31 4.53 16.36 1.71
N GLY A 32 5.19 16.62 0.58
CA GLY A 32 6.65 16.76 0.47
C GLY A 32 7.39 15.45 0.18
N ASP A 33 6.72 14.30 0.24
CA ASP A 33 7.28 13.05 -0.25
C ASP A 33 7.46 13.09 -1.76
N TRP A 34 8.57 12.58 -2.26
CA TRP A 34 8.83 12.43 -3.68
C TRP A 34 9.58 11.14 -3.98
N ILE A 35 9.38 10.66 -5.20
CA ILE A 35 10.07 9.50 -5.75
C ILE A 35 10.37 9.75 -7.23
N LYS A 36 11.57 9.37 -7.64
CA LYS A 36 12.05 9.46 -9.03
C LYS A 36 12.15 8.06 -9.61
N TYR A 37 11.70 7.92 -10.83
CA TYR A 37 11.75 6.71 -11.63
C TYR A 37 12.55 6.92 -12.90
N GLU A 38 13.28 5.90 -13.32
CA GLU A 38 13.92 5.84 -14.62
C GLU A 38 13.16 4.88 -15.53
N LEU A 39 13.13 5.22 -16.83
CA LEU A 39 12.46 4.44 -17.86
C LEU A 39 13.48 3.67 -18.70
N THR A 40 13.16 2.41 -18.95
CA THR A 40 13.95 1.52 -19.81
C THR A 40 13.05 0.92 -20.87
N VAL A 41 13.50 0.96 -22.13
CA VAL A 41 12.84 0.31 -23.28
C VAL A 41 13.73 -0.79 -23.80
N ASN A 42 13.15 -1.97 -24.03
CA ASN A 42 13.85 -3.10 -24.64
C ASN A 42 13.06 -3.62 -25.84
N GLY A 43 13.76 -4.18 -26.83
CA GLY A 43 13.13 -4.88 -27.96
C GLY A 43 12.51 -3.99 -29.04
N ALA A 44 12.63 -2.67 -28.92
CA ALA A 44 12.28 -1.68 -29.94
C ALA A 44 13.05 -0.36 -29.70
N PRO A 45 13.24 0.49 -30.71
CA PRO A 45 13.71 1.86 -30.50
C PRO A 45 12.74 2.61 -29.57
N PRO A 46 13.25 3.39 -28.59
CA PRO A 46 12.39 4.24 -27.77
C PRO A 46 11.57 5.21 -28.64
N PRO A 47 10.29 5.48 -28.30
CA PRO A 47 9.56 6.57 -28.93
C PRO A 47 10.32 7.90 -28.80
N SER A 48 10.25 8.76 -29.82
CA SER A 48 10.97 10.04 -29.86
C SER A 48 10.60 10.99 -28.72
N ASP A 49 9.37 10.86 -28.20
CA ASP A 49 8.78 11.73 -27.18
C ASP A 49 8.49 10.94 -25.90
N MET A 50 9.44 10.10 -25.47
CA MET A 50 9.31 9.33 -24.23
C MET A 50 10.10 10.01 -23.09
N PRO A 51 9.56 10.07 -21.86
CA PRO A 51 10.34 10.50 -20.73
C PRO A 51 11.52 9.56 -20.46
N GLN A 52 12.69 10.14 -20.18
CA GLN A 52 13.86 9.43 -19.67
C GLN A 52 13.70 9.14 -18.18
N TRP A 53 13.15 10.10 -17.44
CA TRP A 53 12.81 9.92 -16.03
C TRP A 53 11.53 10.67 -15.67
N VAL A 54 10.88 10.18 -14.62
CA VAL A 54 9.65 10.79 -14.06
C VAL A 54 9.88 11.00 -12.57
N LYS A 55 9.55 12.18 -12.05
CA LYS A 55 9.52 12.46 -10.61
C LYS A 55 8.08 12.73 -10.20
N ALA A 56 7.59 11.97 -9.22
CA ALA A 56 6.32 12.21 -8.56
C ALA A 56 6.57 12.87 -7.20
N GLU A 57 5.96 14.01 -6.94
CA GLU A 57 6.04 14.75 -5.67
C GLU A 57 4.63 14.94 -5.10
N CYS A 58 4.36 14.40 -3.91
CA CYS A 58 3.08 14.58 -3.22
C CYS A 58 2.97 16.02 -2.71
N ILE A 59 2.01 16.78 -3.24
CA ILE A 59 1.81 18.20 -2.90
C ILE A 59 0.58 18.43 -2.02
N ALA A 60 -0.37 17.49 -1.98
CA ALA A 60 -1.53 17.56 -1.08
C ALA A 60 -2.08 16.16 -0.77
N VAL A 61 -2.57 15.98 0.45
CA VAL A 61 -3.35 14.80 0.88
C VAL A 61 -4.62 15.30 1.59
N THR A 62 -5.79 14.80 1.20
CA THR A 62 -7.08 15.16 1.81
C THR A 62 -8.02 13.96 1.80
N GLY A 63 -8.27 13.37 2.97
CA GLY A 63 -8.96 12.09 3.08
C GLY A 63 -8.18 11.01 2.33
N THR A 64 -8.85 10.33 1.39
CA THR A 64 -8.25 9.31 0.52
C THR A 64 -7.63 9.89 -0.77
N ASN A 65 -7.73 11.21 -0.99
CA ASN A 65 -7.17 11.85 -2.17
C ASN A 65 -5.70 12.24 -1.95
N ALA A 66 -4.84 11.85 -2.87
CA ALA A 66 -3.45 12.26 -2.96
C ALA A 66 -3.23 13.03 -4.27
N THR A 67 -2.62 14.20 -4.19
CA THR A 67 -2.26 15.02 -5.36
C THR A 67 -0.75 15.04 -5.52
N PHE A 68 -0.29 14.74 -6.72
CA PHE A 68 1.11 14.69 -7.11
C PHE A 68 1.40 15.72 -8.20
N ARG A 69 2.53 16.40 -8.07
CA ARG A 69 3.20 17.06 -9.18
C ARG A 69 4.08 16.02 -9.88
N MET A 70 3.84 15.83 -11.16
CA MET A 70 4.62 14.96 -12.01
C MET A 70 5.56 15.81 -12.84
N THR A 71 6.85 15.54 -12.77
CA THR A 71 7.87 16.15 -13.64
C THR A 71 8.46 15.06 -14.51
N MET A 72 8.32 15.21 -15.81
CA MET A 72 8.76 14.26 -16.83
C MET A 72 9.87 14.92 -17.63
N HIS A 73 11.07 14.36 -17.59
CA HIS A 73 12.18 14.85 -18.41
C HIS A 73 12.23 14.04 -19.69
N MET A 74 12.00 14.70 -20.81
CA MET A 74 11.81 14.08 -22.10
C MET A 74 13.14 13.83 -22.80
N SER A 75 13.17 12.87 -23.71
CA SER A 75 14.33 12.58 -24.57
C SER A 75 14.81 13.76 -25.41
N ASN A 76 13.92 14.72 -25.71
CA ASN A 76 14.27 15.97 -26.41
C ASN A 76 14.93 17.03 -25.50
N GLY A 77 15.08 16.75 -24.20
CA GLY A 77 15.68 17.62 -23.19
C GLY A 77 14.71 18.58 -22.50
N GLU A 78 13.43 18.58 -22.89
CA GLU A 78 12.40 19.42 -22.28
C GLU A 78 11.79 18.76 -21.04
N ASP A 79 11.39 19.59 -20.07
CA ASP A 79 10.63 19.14 -18.90
C ASP A 79 9.14 19.40 -19.09
N HIS A 80 8.33 18.36 -18.90
CA HIS A 80 6.88 18.46 -18.86
C HIS A 80 6.40 18.32 -17.41
N VAL A 81 5.52 19.22 -16.98
CA VAL A 81 4.99 19.23 -15.62
C VAL A 81 3.47 19.12 -15.64
N GLU A 82 2.94 18.14 -14.92
CA GLU A 82 1.51 17.93 -14.75
C GLU A 82 1.15 17.79 -13.27
N THR A 83 -0.13 17.98 -12.96
CA THR A 83 -0.65 17.72 -11.61
C THR A 83 -1.73 16.66 -11.69
N TRP A 84 -1.52 15.57 -10.97
CA TRP A 84 -2.44 14.44 -10.92
C TRP A 84 -2.99 14.27 -9.51
N THR A 85 -4.30 14.16 -9.40
CA THR A 85 -5.01 13.78 -8.18
C THR A 85 -5.56 12.37 -8.38
N ILE A 86 -5.41 11.55 -7.35
CA ILE A 86 -5.95 10.21 -7.29
C ILE A 86 -6.56 9.94 -5.93
N ASP A 87 -7.78 9.42 -5.93
CA ASP A 87 -8.42 8.83 -4.77
C ASP A 87 -7.95 7.37 -4.64
N VAL A 88 -7.15 7.07 -3.61
CA VAL A 88 -6.60 5.72 -3.44
C VAL A 88 -7.68 4.68 -3.14
N ALA A 89 -8.83 5.08 -2.60
CA ALA A 89 -9.92 4.15 -2.30
C ALA A 89 -10.64 3.68 -3.57
N THR A 90 -10.85 4.59 -4.52
CA THR A 90 -11.68 4.36 -5.70
C THR A 90 -10.87 4.21 -6.99
N GLY A 91 -9.59 4.58 -6.97
CA GLY A 91 -8.73 4.69 -8.16
C GLY A 91 -9.16 5.79 -9.13
N SER A 92 -10.09 6.67 -8.71
CA SER A 92 -10.63 7.76 -9.54
C SER A 92 -9.74 8.99 -9.46
N GLY A 93 -9.74 9.81 -10.52
CA GLY A 93 -8.91 11.00 -10.61
C GLY A 93 -8.54 11.32 -12.05
N ASN A 94 -7.53 12.18 -12.22
CA ASN A 94 -6.97 12.53 -13.54
C ASN A 94 -5.57 11.92 -13.77
N ALA A 95 -5.07 11.08 -12.87
CA ALA A 95 -3.82 10.36 -13.06
C ALA A 95 -3.91 9.43 -14.28
N VAL A 96 -2.89 9.41 -15.13
CA VAL A 96 -2.84 8.52 -16.31
C VAL A 96 -2.25 7.15 -15.99
N PHE A 97 -1.59 7.00 -14.84
CA PHE A 97 -1.18 5.71 -14.28
C PHE A 97 -1.29 5.70 -12.76
N GLN A 98 -1.39 4.49 -12.19
CA GLN A 98 -1.59 4.28 -10.75
C GLN A 98 -0.28 4.46 -9.95
N VAL A 99 0.11 5.72 -9.71
CA VAL A 99 1.34 6.06 -8.96
C VAL A 99 1.28 5.69 -7.48
N VAL A 100 0.08 5.63 -6.89
CA VAL A 100 -0.13 5.29 -5.48
C VAL A 100 -1.40 4.43 -5.34
N VAL A 101 -1.37 3.48 -4.42
CA VAL A 101 -2.51 2.64 -4.01
C VAL A 101 -2.71 2.77 -2.50
N PRO A 102 -3.77 2.20 -1.91
CA PRO A 102 -3.89 2.15 -0.46
C PRO A 102 -2.64 1.54 0.18
N ALA A 103 -2.21 2.11 1.30
CA ALA A 103 -1.14 1.56 2.11
C ALA A 103 -1.56 0.25 2.79
N ASN A 104 -0.58 -0.56 3.12
CA ASN A 104 -0.72 -1.82 3.85
C ASN A 104 -1.61 -2.86 3.16
N LEU A 105 -1.69 -2.83 1.83
CA LEU A 105 -2.35 -3.90 1.07
C LEU A 105 -1.64 -5.24 1.30
N GLU A 106 -2.43 -6.30 1.25
CA GLU A 106 -1.97 -7.67 1.40
C GLU A 106 -2.40 -8.54 0.21
N THR A 107 -1.78 -9.71 0.12
CA THR A 107 -2.17 -10.73 -0.87
C THR A 107 -3.69 -11.01 -0.79
N GLY A 108 -4.36 -11.03 -1.94
CA GLY A 108 -5.81 -11.23 -2.02
C GLY A 108 -6.64 -9.97 -1.82
N ASN A 109 -6.07 -8.84 -1.38
CA ASN A 109 -6.77 -7.56 -1.39
C ASN A 109 -7.08 -7.13 -2.83
N THR A 110 -8.14 -6.35 -3.00
CA THR A 110 -8.51 -5.76 -4.29
C THR A 110 -8.22 -4.27 -4.28
N VAL A 111 -7.57 -3.78 -5.33
CA VAL A 111 -7.28 -2.37 -5.57
C VAL A 111 -7.90 -1.91 -6.89
N LYS A 112 -8.32 -0.65 -6.96
CA LYS A 112 -8.75 -0.04 -8.21
C LYS A 112 -7.52 0.55 -8.91
N VAL A 113 -7.21 0.04 -10.11
CA VAL A 113 -6.10 0.51 -10.93
C VAL A 113 -6.65 1.31 -12.11
N THR A 114 -6.21 2.55 -12.26
CA THR A 114 -6.62 3.42 -13.37
C THR A 114 -6.42 2.74 -14.72
N GLY A 115 -7.48 2.69 -15.54
CA GLY A 115 -7.47 2.02 -16.86
C GLY A 115 -7.75 0.51 -16.86
N PHE A 116 -7.76 -0.14 -15.69
CA PHE A 116 -7.93 -1.59 -15.54
C PHE A 116 -9.05 -2.03 -14.59
N GLY A 117 -9.55 -1.14 -13.73
CA GLY A 117 -10.64 -1.46 -12.81
C GLY A 117 -10.15 -2.20 -11.56
N SER A 118 -10.92 -3.18 -11.07
CA SER A 118 -10.55 -3.96 -9.89
C SER A 118 -9.47 -4.99 -10.20
N VAL A 119 -8.36 -4.94 -9.47
CA VAL A 119 -7.21 -5.84 -9.61
C VAL A 119 -6.91 -6.47 -8.26
N ILE A 120 -6.67 -7.78 -8.25
CA ILE A 120 -6.31 -8.52 -7.04
C ILE A 120 -4.79 -8.49 -6.87
N ILE A 121 -4.34 -8.19 -5.65
CA ILE A 121 -2.93 -8.33 -5.27
C ILE A 121 -2.56 -9.82 -5.28
N ALA A 122 -1.65 -10.18 -6.18
CA ALA A 122 -1.26 -11.57 -6.43
C ALA A 122 -0.28 -12.11 -5.39
N GLY A 123 0.51 -11.23 -4.75
CA GLY A 123 1.48 -11.65 -3.75
C GLY A 123 2.28 -10.50 -3.16
N GLU A 124 3.23 -10.88 -2.30
CA GLU A 124 4.17 -9.99 -1.65
C GLU A 124 5.60 -10.51 -1.82
N ALA A 125 6.56 -9.61 -1.92
CA ALA A 125 7.98 -9.95 -1.97
C ALA A 125 8.83 -8.80 -1.43
N THR A 126 10.13 -9.03 -1.30
CA THR A 126 11.10 -7.99 -0.91
C THR A 126 12.02 -7.66 -2.07
N GLY A 127 12.43 -6.40 -2.17
CA GLY A 127 13.34 -5.92 -3.21
C GLY A 127 14.07 -4.66 -2.79
N THR A 128 15.14 -4.33 -3.50
CA THR A 128 15.91 -3.10 -3.23
C THR A 128 15.47 -1.99 -4.17
N TYR A 129 15.03 -0.87 -3.60
CA TYR A 129 14.59 0.32 -4.32
C TYR A 129 15.16 1.58 -3.66
N ALA A 130 15.70 2.50 -4.47
CA ALA A 130 16.34 3.72 -4.00
C ALA A 130 17.31 3.49 -2.81
N GLY A 131 18.09 2.40 -2.87
CA GLY A 131 19.10 2.05 -1.85
C GLY A 131 18.56 1.44 -0.55
N ALA A 132 17.29 1.06 -0.45
CA ALA A 132 16.73 0.39 0.73
C ALA A 132 15.99 -0.90 0.36
N SER A 133 16.01 -1.88 1.27
CA SER A 133 15.16 -3.07 1.18
C SER A 133 13.72 -2.70 1.54
N ARG A 134 12.79 -2.99 0.64
CA ARG A 134 11.36 -2.69 0.77
C ARG A 134 10.54 -3.95 0.55
N THR A 135 9.50 -4.14 1.35
CA THR A 135 8.44 -5.12 1.05
C THR A 135 7.47 -4.47 0.08
N TYR A 136 7.13 -5.18 -0.99
CA TYR A 136 6.21 -4.71 -2.00
C TYR A 136 5.11 -5.75 -2.24
N VAL A 137 3.94 -5.24 -2.61
CA VAL A 137 2.83 -6.01 -3.14
C VAL A 137 2.87 -5.94 -4.65
N TYR A 138 2.44 -7.00 -5.34
CA TYR A 138 2.45 -7.02 -6.80
C TYR A 138 1.16 -7.55 -7.40
N ALA A 139 0.86 -7.08 -8.61
CA ALA A 139 -0.23 -7.56 -9.44
C ALA A 139 0.20 -7.63 -10.91
N SER A 140 -0.33 -8.61 -11.62
CA SER A 140 -0.13 -8.77 -13.06
C SER A 140 -1.49 -8.70 -13.76
N ILE A 141 -1.58 -7.86 -14.78
CA ILE A 141 -2.82 -7.59 -15.52
C ILE A 141 -2.53 -7.89 -16.99
N THR A 142 -3.39 -8.68 -17.62
CA THR A 142 -3.37 -8.89 -19.06
C THR A 142 -4.53 -8.12 -19.67
N LYS A 143 -4.25 -7.23 -20.61
CA LYS A 143 -5.27 -6.48 -21.36
C LYS A 143 -4.83 -6.38 -22.81
N GLU A 144 -5.73 -6.78 -23.72
CA GLU A 144 -5.41 -6.92 -25.14
C GLU A 144 -4.18 -7.83 -25.30
N ASP A 145 -3.13 -7.36 -25.98
CA ASP A 145 -1.87 -8.07 -26.18
C ASP A 145 -0.75 -7.63 -25.20
N GLY A 146 -1.09 -6.81 -24.21
CA GLY A 146 -0.16 -6.26 -23.23
C GLY A 146 -0.21 -6.98 -21.89
N GLN A 147 0.97 -7.30 -21.33
CA GLN A 147 1.11 -7.75 -19.94
C GLN A 147 1.69 -6.62 -19.09
N TYR A 148 0.94 -6.19 -18.08
CA TYR A 148 1.29 -5.13 -17.15
C TYR A 148 1.64 -5.75 -15.80
N ASN A 149 2.80 -5.43 -15.26
CA ASN A 149 3.24 -5.89 -13.95
C ASN A 149 3.47 -4.68 -13.06
N TYR A 150 2.73 -4.59 -11.98
CA TYR A 150 2.85 -3.52 -11.00
C TYR A 150 3.47 -4.03 -9.71
N ARG A 151 4.31 -3.19 -9.11
CA ARG A 151 4.86 -3.37 -7.77
C ARG A 151 4.70 -2.09 -6.99
N TRP A 152 3.97 -2.14 -5.88
CA TRP A 152 3.80 -1.00 -4.97
C TRP A 152 4.43 -1.33 -3.62
N ASP A 153 5.06 -0.34 -2.99
CA ASP A 153 5.59 -0.45 -1.64
C ASP A 153 4.45 -0.77 -0.67
N LYS A 154 4.58 -1.85 0.11
CA LYS A 154 3.49 -2.30 1.00
C LYS A 154 3.18 -1.25 2.07
N GLN A 155 4.20 -0.60 2.64
CA GLN A 155 4.02 0.32 3.75
C GLN A 155 3.37 1.64 3.32
N THR A 156 3.73 2.16 2.14
CA THR A 156 3.34 3.52 1.71
C THR A 156 2.32 3.51 0.57
N GLY A 157 2.18 2.39 -0.15
CA GLY A 157 1.37 2.26 -1.35
C GLY A 157 1.96 2.95 -2.58
N ILE A 158 3.14 3.58 -2.49
CA ILE A 158 3.76 4.24 -3.64
C ILE A 158 4.25 3.21 -4.65
N LEU A 159 4.12 3.50 -5.95
CA LEU A 159 4.66 2.66 -7.00
C LEU A 159 6.18 2.54 -6.84
N LEU A 160 6.70 1.32 -7.01
CA LEU A 160 8.13 1.03 -7.02
C LEU A 160 8.61 0.65 -8.41
N GLU A 161 7.79 -0.12 -9.12
CA GLU A 161 8.09 -0.56 -10.46
C GLU A 161 6.80 -0.85 -11.22
N VAL A 162 6.77 -0.46 -12.49
CA VAL A 162 5.77 -0.94 -13.45
C VAL A 162 6.48 -1.38 -14.71
N SER A 163 6.07 -2.50 -15.29
CA SER A 163 6.51 -2.91 -16.62
C SER A 163 5.34 -3.30 -17.49
N VAL A 164 5.47 -3.00 -18.78
CA VAL A 164 4.52 -3.40 -19.83
C VAL A 164 5.31 -4.17 -20.87
N THR A 165 4.84 -5.36 -21.22
CA THR A 165 5.42 -6.18 -22.28
C THR A 165 4.38 -6.43 -23.36
N GLN A 166 4.76 -6.21 -24.61
CA GLN A 166 3.95 -6.47 -25.80
C GLN A 166 4.84 -7.11 -26.87
N GLY A 167 4.60 -8.40 -27.18
CA GLY A 167 5.48 -9.17 -28.06
C GLY A 167 6.91 -9.24 -27.51
N SER A 168 7.90 -8.84 -28.32
CA SER A 168 9.31 -8.76 -27.93
C SER A 168 9.70 -7.44 -27.27
N ALA A 169 8.82 -6.44 -27.28
CA ALA A 169 9.10 -5.12 -26.74
C ALA A 169 8.63 -5.00 -25.29
N SER A 170 9.38 -4.26 -24.48
CA SER A 170 8.96 -3.92 -23.12
C SER A 170 9.38 -2.52 -22.73
N ILE A 171 8.56 -1.91 -21.87
CA ILE A 171 8.87 -0.64 -21.19
C ILE A 171 8.79 -0.91 -19.70
N ALA A 172 9.80 -0.48 -18.94
CA ALA A 172 9.81 -0.56 -17.49
C ALA A 172 10.10 0.81 -16.90
N CYS A 173 9.47 1.11 -15.78
CA CYS A 173 9.67 2.30 -14.99
C CYS A 173 9.98 1.85 -13.56
N LYS A 174 11.15 2.23 -13.03
CA LYS A 174 11.64 1.73 -11.72
C LYS A 174 12.16 2.85 -10.84
N ALA A 175 11.81 2.80 -9.56
CA ALA A 175 12.22 3.79 -8.57
C ALA A 175 13.74 3.75 -8.31
N THR A 176 14.40 4.90 -8.47
CA THR A 176 15.86 5.04 -8.33
C THR A 176 16.26 5.99 -7.21
N SER A 177 15.41 6.93 -6.81
CA SER A 177 15.70 7.88 -5.72
C SER A 177 14.41 8.36 -5.06
N THR A 178 14.47 8.66 -3.76
CA THR A 178 13.31 9.13 -2.99
C THR A 178 13.75 9.77 -1.66
N ASN A 179 12.86 10.56 -1.04
CA ASN A 179 12.98 10.97 0.37
C ASN A 179 11.98 10.26 1.30
N ILE A 180 11.14 9.34 0.78
CA ILE A 180 10.10 8.64 1.55
C ILE A 180 10.75 7.71 2.59
N TRP A 181 11.86 7.08 2.21
CA TRP A 181 12.71 6.28 3.08
C TRP A 181 14.17 6.68 2.93
N GLN A 182 14.98 6.35 3.95
CA GLN A 182 16.42 6.51 3.88
C GLN A 182 17.04 5.30 3.19
N SER A 183 18.05 5.53 2.34
CA SER A 183 18.88 4.44 1.84
C SER A 183 19.50 3.71 3.03
N SER A 184 19.48 2.39 3.02
CA SER A 184 20.23 1.63 4.02
C SER A 184 21.71 1.95 3.81
N PRO A 185 22.44 2.45 4.83
CA PRO A 185 23.89 2.48 4.72
C PRO A 185 24.35 1.05 4.44
N ASN A 186 25.32 0.87 3.53
CA ASN A 186 26.07 -0.37 3.38
C ASN A 186 26.83 -0.61 4.69
N LEU A 187 26.13 -1.07 5.72
CA LEU A 187 26.75 -1.48 6.97
C LEU A 187 27.54 -2.75 6.64
N PRO A 188 28.83 -2.84 7.02
CA PRO A 188 29.56 -4.09 6.93
C PRO A 188 28.79 -5.18 7.71
N PRO A 189 28.92 -6.47 7.32
CA PRO A 189 28.17 -7.55 7.94
C PRO A 189 28.68 -7.78 9.37
N SER A 190 28.18 -7.02 10.35
CA SER A 190 28.35 -7.33 11.77
C SER A 190 27.35 -6.58 12.64
N LEU A 191 26.27 -7.27 13.00
CA LEU A 191 25.79 -7.56 14.36
C LEU A 191 24.32 -8.01 14.29
N PRO A 192 23.87 -8.94 15.16
CA PRO A 192 22.53 -9.51 15.09
C PRO A 192 21.48 -8.41 15.26
N ASN A 193 20.56 -8.36 14.30
CA ASN A 193 19.47 -7.42 14.23
C ASN A 193 18.52 -7.62 15.43
N LEU A 194 18.55 -6.70 16.40
CA LEU A 194 17.62 -6.67 17.54
C LEU A 194 16.17 -6.36 17.13
N SER A 195 15.88 -6.02 15.85
CA SER A 195 14.51 -5.85 15.35
C SER A 195 13.79 -7.15 14.98
N ASN A 196 14.45 -8.31 15.12
CA ASN A 196 13.83 -9.63 15.01
C ASN A 196 13.21 -10.13 16.33
N LEU A 197 12.97 -9.26 17.31
CA LEU A 197 12.11 -9.62 18.43
C LEU A 197 10.68 -9.79 17.89
N PRO A 198 10.04 -10.97 18.06
CA PRO A 198 8.71 -11.21 17.54
C PRO A 198 7.70 -10.23 18.17
N ILE A 199 7.10 -9.39 17.32
CA ILE A 199 6.01 -8.45 17.65
C ILE A 199 4.75 -9.19 18.15
N GLU A 200 4.72 -10.52 18.09
CA GLU A 200 3.64 -11.37 18.60
C GLU A 200 3.36 -11.23 20.11
N THR A 201 4.23 -10.56 20.87
CA THR A 201 4.01 -10.32 22.31
C THR A 201 3.15 -9.09 22.65
N LEU A 202 2.74 -8.25 21.68
CA LEU A 202 1.88 -7.09 21.97
C LEU A 202 0.38 -7.31 21.69
N SER A 203 0.00 -8.29 20.85
CA SER A 203 -1.42 -8.58 20.54
C SER A 203 -2.11 -9.50 21.55
N ILE A 204 -1.36 -10.16 22.43
CA ILE A 204 -1.92 -11.06 23.46
C ILE A 204 -2.51 -10.25 24.64
N SER A 205 -2.10 -8.99 24.83
CA SER A 205 -2.55 -8.17 25.96
C SER A 205 -4.02 -7.75 25.84
N ILE A 206 -4.51 -7.46 24.63
CA ILE A 206 -5.86 -6.91 24.44
C ILE A 206 -6.93 -8.01 24.50
N SER A 207 -6.63 -9.21 23.98
CA SER A 207 -7.55 -10.36 24.02
C SER A 207 -7.69 -10.98 25.41
N ALA A 208 -6.59 -11.03 26.19
CA ALA A 208 -6.63 -11.52 27.57
C ALA A 208 -7.46 -10.63 28.51
N ILE A 209 -7.37 -9.30 28.37
CA ILE A 209 -8.14 -8.36 29.20
C ILE A 209 -9.64 -8.49 28.92
N ALA A 210 -10.04 -8.64 27.66
CA ALA A 210 -11.44 -8.85 27.29
C ALA A 210 -12.00 -10.17 27.84
N ALA A 211 -11.23 -11.27 27.76
CA ALA A 211 -11.64 -12.57 28.31
C ALA A 211 -11.79 -12.54 29.84
N VAL A 212 -10.86 -11.88 30.55
CA VAL A 212 -10.93 -11.74 32.02
C VAL A 212 -12.13 -10.92 32.46
N ALA A 213 -12.44 -9.81 31.76
CA ALA A 213 -13.61 -8.99 32.05
C ALA A 213 -14.93 -9.78 31.86
N ILE A 214 -15.02 -10.59 30.80
CA ILE A 214 -16.20 -11.44 30.54
C ILE A 214 -16.38 -12.49 31.65
N VAL A 215 -15.30 -13.18 32.06
CA VAL A 215 -15.36 -14.20 33.11
C VAL A 215 -15.70 -13.58 34.46
N ALA A 216 -15.10 -12.43 34.83
CA ALA A 216 -15.41 -11.74 36.08
C ALA A 216 -16.88 -11.35 36.17
N THR A 217 -17.44 -10.83 35.08
CA THR A 217 -18.86 -10.44 35.00
C THR A 217 -19.80 -11.65 35.14
N ALA A 218 -19.45 -12.78 34.52
CA ALA A 218 -20.22 -14.02 34.62
C ALA A 218 -20.18 -14.63 36.05
N VAL A 219 -19.03 -14.54 36.73
CA VAL A 219 -18.87 -15.01 38.12
C VAL A 219 -19.67 -14.14 39.09
N ILE A 220 -19.63 -12.81 38.95
CA ILE A 220 -20.40 -11.89 39.80
C ILE A 220 -21.91 -12.16 39.63
N TYR A 221 -22.36 -12.35 38.39
CA TYR A 221 -23.76 -12.63 38.08
C TYR A 221 -24.26 -13.97 38.66
N THR A 222 -23.44 -15.03 38.58
CA THR A 222 -23.81 -16.35 39.11
C THR A 222 -23.83 -16.39 40.64
N ARG A 223 -22.96 -15.61 41.31
CA ARG A 223 -22.98 -15.44 42.77
C ARG A 223 -24.21 -14.69 43.25
N HIS A 224 -24.58 -13.59 42.59
CA HIS A 224 -25.76 -12.80 42.98
C HIS A 224 -27.07 -13.56 42.80
N LYS A 225 -27.15 -14.52 41.87
CA LYS A 225 -28.36 -15.35 41.69
C LYS A 225 -28.51 -16.46 42.76
N ARG A 226 -27.43 -16.81 43.47
CA ARG A 226 -27.42 -17.87 44.49
C ARG A 226 -27.63 -17.36 45.91
N SER A 227 -27.57 -16.04 46.13
CA SER A 227 -28.04 -15.37 47.35
C SER A 227 -29.47 -14.92 47.18
#